data_AF-A0A1M4ZS75-F1
#
_entry.id   AF-A0A1M4ZS75-F1
#
_cell.length_a   1.000
_cell.length_b   1.000
_cell.length_c   1.000
_cell.angle_alpha   90.00
_cell.angle_beta   90.00
_cell.angle_gamma   90.00
#
_symmetry.space_group_name_H-M   'P 1'
#
loop_
_entity.id
_entity.type
_entity.pdbx_description
1 polymer ?
#
loop_
_entity_poly.entity_id
_entity_poly.type
_entity_poly.pdbx_seq_one_letter_code
_entity_poly.pdbx_strand_id
1 'polypeptide(L)'
;MKKFFSITLTFVIAFGGLGLGQRILMPKYTTGIVEGALIEEYYHEDTPHDVIIIGDCEVYENISPITLWEEYGITSFIRGSAQQLIWQSYYLLEETLKYEKPEVVIFSVLAMKYDQPQNEAYNRMTLDGMRPSVQKFKSIRASMLPEEDMISYVFPILRYHSRWSELSREDFAEALKRERRFHNGYYMRADIKPVETIPEGRVLPNYDFGENAYKYLDMMVELCKENDIELLLIKAPSLYPFWYDQWEEQMVDYANRHDIKYINFLELIEETGIDFSVDTYDAGLHLNVTGAEKLSIYLGNFLQDRYGLKDWRNDRDLSEIWEEKCEFYHGMKTRQYKELEKYGYLKSIKGE
;
A
#
# COMPACT_ATOMS: atom_id res chain seq x y z
N MET A 1 15.33 8.71 -47.35
CA MET A 1 16.11 9.04 -46.15
C MET A 1 15.63 10.33 -45.47
N LYS A 2 15.72 11.53 -46.07
CA LYS A 2 15.28 12.79 -45.41
C LYS A 2 13.80 12.82 -44.99
N LYS A 3 12.87 12.34 -45.83
CA LYS A 3 11.43 12.24 -45.48
C LYS A 3 11.16 11.27 -44.34
N PHE A 4 11.81 10.10 -44.37
CA PHE A 4 11.70 9.10 -43.29
C PHE A 4 12.23 9.66 -41.97
N PHE A 5 13.42 10.27 -41.98
CA PHE A 5 14.00 10.93 -40.81
C PHE A 5 13.08 12.03 -40.25
N SER A 6 12.49 12.87 -41.13
CA SER A 6 11.54 13.90 -40.70
C SER A 6 10.30 13.32 -40.05
N ILE A 7 9.72 12.25 -40.61
CA ILE A 7 8.53 11.59 -40.06
C ILE A 7 8.86 10.98 -38.69
N THR A 8 9.97 10.26 -38.58
CA THR A 8 10.43 9.68 -37.31
C THR A 8 10.66 10.75 -36.26
N LEU A 9 11.35 11.84 -36.61
CA LEU A 9 11.61 12.94 -35.70
C LEU A 9 10.30 13.61 -35.23
N THR A 10 9.34 13.80 -36.12
CA THR A 10 8.01 14.35 -35.75
C THR A 10 7.29 13.43 -34.76
N PHE A 11 7.30 12.11 -34.97
CA PHE A 11 6.70 11.18 -34.02
C PHE A 11 7.43 11.17 -32.68
N VAL A 12 8.75 11.20 -32.66
CA VAL A 12 9.54 11.28 -31.42
C VAL A 12 9.22 12.56 -30.65
N ILE A 13 9.12 13.70 -31.32
CA ILE A 13 8.76 14.98 -30.68
C ILE A 13 7.32 14.92 -30.17
N ALA A 14 6.37 14.40 -30.95
CA ALA A 14 4.97 14.33 -30.55
C ALA A 14 4.75 13.39 -29.36
N PHE A 15 5.26 12.16 -29.42
CA PHE A 15 5.11 11.19 -28.33
C PHE A 15 5.97 11.55 -27.11
N GLY A 16 7.17 12.11 -27.33
CA GLY A 16 8.00 12.63 -26.25
C GLY A 16 7.34 13.81 -25.54
N GLY A 17 6.75 14.73 -26.30
CA GLY A 17 5.98 15.86 -25.77
C GLY A 17 4.73 15.42 -25.01
N LEU A 18 3.98 14.44 -25.53
CA LEU A 18 2.83 13.85 -24.84
C LEU A 18 3.26 13.12 -23.56
N GLY A 19 4.35 12.36 -23.60
CA GLY A 19 4.89 11.66 -22.43
C GLY A 19 5.33 12.65 -21.33
N LEU A 20 6.05 13.71 -21.71
CA LEU A 20 6.44 14.76 -20.77
C LEU A 20 5.23 15.53 -20.24
N GLY A 21 4.31 15.91 -21.12
CA GLY A 21 3.08 16.63 -20.75
C GLY A 21 2.22 15.82 -19.80
N GLN A 22 2.03 14.53 -20.06
CA GLN A 22 1.37 13.60 -19.15
C GLN A 22 2.09 13.53 -17.80
N ARG A 23 3.41 13.32 -17.83
CA ARG A 23 4.20 13.23 -16.60
C ARG A 23 4.06 14.48 -15.76
N ILE A 24 4.06 15.68 -16.36
CA ILE A 24 3.87 16.97 -15.67
C ILE A 24 2.44 17.11 -15.13
N LEU A 25 1.42 16.82 -15.94
CA LEU A 25 0.01 17.03 -15.59
C LEU A 25 -0.56 15.98 -14.64
N MET A 26 0.06 14.81 -14.49
CA MET A 26 -0.35 13.82 -13.48
C MET A 26 -0.07 14.33 -12.06
N PRO A 27 -0.97 14.07 -11.10
CA PRO A 27 -0.73 14.41 -9.69
C PRO A 27 0.59 13.82 -9.21
N LYS A 28 1.34 14.61 -8.44
CA LYS A 28 2.63 14.17 -7.89
C LYS A 28 2.51 13.47 -6.56
N TYR A 29 1.36 13.63 -5.90
CA TYR A 29 1.11 13.11 -4.57
C TYR A 29 2.26 13.50 -3.61
N THR A 30 2.62 14.79 -3.65
CA THR A 30 3.73 15.38 -2.88
C THR A 30 3.25 16.06 -1.60
N THR A 31 2.03 16.58 -1.61
CA THR A 31 1.36 17.22 -0.49
C THR A 31 -0.09 16.76 -0.41
N GLY A 32 -0.62 16.71 0.81
CA GLY A 32 -1.97 16.20 1.08
C GLY A 32 -2.04 14.68 0.95
N ILE A 33 -2.42 14.18 -0.22
CA ILE A 33 -2.67 12.75 -0.49
C ILE A 33 -1.40 12.13 -1.05
N VAL A 34 -0.42 11.85 -0.18
CA VAL A 34 0.89 11.33 -0.61
C VAL A 34 0.84 9.86 -1.03
N GLU A 35 -0.11 9.11 -0.49
CA GLU A 35 -0.32 7.68 -0.71
C GLU A 35 -0.55 7.29 -2.18
N GLY A 36 -0.96 8.24 -3.04
CA GLY A 36 -1.09 8.01 -4.48
C GLY A 36 0.24 7.71 -5.19
N ALA A 37 1.38 7.89 -4.52
CA ALA A 37 2.69 7.52 -5.04
C ALA A 37 3.16 6.10 -4.65
N LEU A 38 2.49 5.43 -3.70
CA LEU A 38 2.93 4.14 -3.14
C LEU A 38 3.12 3.04 -4.18
N ILE A 39 2.15 2.87 -5.08
CA ILE A 39 2.20 1.80 -6.09
C ILE A 39 3.39 1.97 -7.05
N GLU A 40 3.72 3.22 -7.41
CA GLU A 40 4.86 3.49 -8.29
C GLU A 40 6.20 3.24 -7.59
N GLU A 41 6.30 3.49 -6.28
CA GLU A 41 7.55 3.34 -5.52
C GLU A 41 8.12 1.92 -5.58
N TYR A 42 7.26 0.90 -5.56
CA TYR A 42 7.70 -0.50 -5.71
C TYR A 42 8.58 -0.73 -6.94
N TYR A 43 8.34 -0.03 -8.04
CA TYR A 43 9.09 -0.22 -9.27
C TYR A 43 10.51 0.38 -9.25
N HIS A 44 10.90 0.99 -8.13
CA HIS A 44 12.25 1.46 -7.82
C HIS A 44 12.99 0.54 -6.84
N GLU A 45 12.35 -0.52 -6.37
CA GLU A 45 12.98 -1.52 -5.52
C GLU A 45 13.68 -2.57 -6.39
N ASP A 46 14.94 -2.84 -6.06
CA ASP A 46 15.84 -3.69 -6.86
C ASP A 46 16.22 -5.00 -6.13
N THR A 47 15.69 -5.21 -4.93
CA THR A 47 15.92 -6.44 -4.13
C THR A 47 14.65 -7.29 -4.06
N PRO A 48 14.77 -8.64 -4.08
CA PRO A 48 13.63 -9.52 -3.83
C PRO A 48 13.26 -9.51 -2.35
N HIS A 49 12.01 -9.87 -2.05
CA HIS A 49 11.47 -9.90 -0.69
C HIS A 49 10.96 -11.29 -0.31
N ASP A 50 11.20 -11.68 0.94
CA ASP A 50 10.60 -12.87 1.55
C ASP A 50 9.07 -12.68 1.70
N VAL A 51 8.64 -11.44 1.96
CA VAL A 51 7.24 -11.09 2.24
C VAL A 51 6.74 -9.94 1.37
N ILE A 52 5.63 -10.16 0.67
CA ILE A 52 4.86 -9.10 0.02
C ILE A 52 3.55 -8.87 0.74
N ILE A 53 3.31 -7.62 1.16
CA ILE A 53 2.12 -7.22 1.92
C ILE A 53 1.22 -6.39 1.00
N ILE A 54 -0.05 -6.79 0.86
CA ILE A 54 -1.00 -6.20 -0.08
C ILE A 54 -2.28 -5.82 0.67
N GLY A 55 -2.84 -4.66 0.34
CA GLY A 55 -4.05 -4.17 0.97
C GLY A 55 -4.16 -2.65 0.95
N ASP A 56 -5.10 -2.15 1.73
CA ASP A 56 -5.37 -0.73 1.84
C ASP A 56 -4.51 -0.04 2.92
N CYS A 57 -5.01 1.04 3.51
CA CYS A 57 -4.34 1.76 4.59
C CYS A 57 -4.06 0.89 5.82
N GLU A 58 -4.78 -0.22 6.00
CA GLU A 58 -4.48 -1.16 7.07
C GLU A 58 -3.08 -1.74 7.02
N VAL A 59 -2.48 -1.87 5.83
CA VAL A 59 -1.13 -2.43 5.71
C VAL A 59 -0.08 -1.32 5.71
N TYR A 60 -0.23 -0.29 4.88
CA TYR A 60 0.82 0.70 4.67
C TYR A 60 0.96 1.73 5.81
N GLU A 61 -0.01 1.80 6.72
CA GLU A 61 0.02 2.69 7.89
C GLU A 61 0.40 1.97 9.19
N ASN A 62 0.24 0.65 9.25
CA ASN A 62 0.35 -0.10 10.51
C ASN A 62 1.52 -1.07 10.57
N ILE A 63 2.15 -1.41 9.45
CA ILE A 63 3.25 -2.39 9.41
C ILE A 63 4.52 -1.71 8.92
N SER A 64 5.62 -1.91 9.64
CA SER A 64 6.95 -1.36 9.36
C SER A 64 7.87 -2.47 8.82
N PRO A 65 8.15 -2.49 7.50
CA PRO A 65 9.15 -3.39 6.91
C PRO A 65 10.53 -3.23 7.52
N ILE A 66 10.87 -2.01 7.95
CA ILE A 66 12.15 -1.70 8.59
C ILE A 66 12.28 -2.44 9.92
N THR A 67 11.19 -2.50 10.70
CA THR A 67 11.19 -3.24 11.97
C THR A 67 11.27 -4.74 11.75
N LEU A 68 10.58 -5.27 10.73
CA LEU A 68 10.70 -6.68 10.34
C LEU A 68 12.15 -7.05 9.99
N TRP A 69 12.85 -6.16 9.29
CA TRP A 69 14.27 -6.33 9.00
C TRP A 69 15.14 -6.22 10.26
N GLU A 70 15.03 -5.13 11.04
CA GLU A 70 15.92 -4.87 12.17
C GLU A 70 15.83 -5.95 13.24
N GLU A 71 14.64 -6.51 13.49
CA GLU A 71 14.41 -7.49 14.54
C GLU A 71 14.63 -8.94 14.07
N TYR A 72 14.21 -9.27 12.84
CA TYR A 72 14.16 -10.66 12.35
C TYR A 72 14.96 -10.92 11.08
N GLY A 73 15.47 -9.88 10.42
CA GLY A 73 16.13 -9.99 9.11
C GLY A 73 15.20 -10.37 7.96
N ILE A 74 13.90 -10.14 8.12
CA ILE A 74 12.90 -10.45 7.10
C ILE A 74 12.87 -9.31 6.08
N THR A 75 13.11 -9.63 4.81
CA THR A 75 12.96 -8.67 3.72
C THR A 75 11.48 -8.56 3.32
N SER A 76 10.96 -7.34 3.23
CA SER A 76 9.53 -7.14 2.96
C SER A 76 9.22 -5.84 2.22
N PHE A 77 8.10 -5.84 1.49
CA PHE A 77 7.58 -4.66 0.80
C PHE A 77 6.05 -4.60 0.86
N ILE A 78 5.51 -3.40 1.06
CA ILE A 78 4.06 -3.14 1.08
C ILE A 78 3.60 -2.58 -0.28
N ARG A 79 2.81 -3.37 -1.02
CA ARG A 79 2.12 -2.98 -2.27
C ARG A 79 0.72 -2.41 -1.97
N GLY A 80 0.66 -1.42 -1.07
CA GLY A 80 -0.58 -0.84 -0.57
C GLY A 80 -0.98 0.49 -1.24
N SER A 81 -2.26 0.83 -1.18
CA SER A 81 -2.80 2.13 -1.62
C SER A 81 -4.10 2.46 -0.88
N ALA A 82 -4.48 3.74 -0.79
CA ALA A 82 -5.72 4.09 -0.10
C ALA A 82 -6.95 3.42 -0.74
N GLN A 83 -7.81 2.85 0.11
CA GLN A 83 -9.03 2.15 -0.29
C GLN A 83 -8.79 1.07 -1.37
N GLN A 84 -7.66 0.37 -1.31
CA GLN A 84 -7.33 -0.70 -2.26
C GLN A 84 -8.41 -1.79 -2.24
N LEU A 85 -9.06 -1.99 -3.38
CA LEU A 85 -10.14 -2.97 -3.52
C LEU A 85 -9.54 -4.38 -3.71
N ILE A 86 -10.28 -5.42 -3.35
CA ILE A 86 -9.73 -6.79 -3.39
C ILE A 86 -9.32 -7.23 -4.81
N TRP A 87 -10.05 -6.83 -5.85
CA TRP A 87 -9.62 -7.11 -7.23
C TRP A 87 -8.37 -6.33 -7.63
N GLN A 88 -8.18 -5.12 -7.10
CA GLN A 88 -6.94 -4.37 -7.30
C GLN A 88 -5.78 -5.07 -6.62
N SER A 89 -5.98 -5.54 -5.38
CA SER A 89 -5.03 -6.34 -4.62
C SER A 89 -4.62 -7.61 -5.38
N TYR A 90 -5.60 -8.35 -5.93
CA TYR A 90 -5.36 -9.53 -6.76
C TYR A 90 -4.49 -9.21 -7.99
N TYR A 91 -4.84 -8.19 -8.78
CA TYR A 91 -4.07 -7.89 -9.98
C TYR A 91 -2.70 -7.26 -9.68
N LEU A 92 -2.56 -6.54 -8.57
CA LEU A 92 -1.25 -6.10 -8.09
C LEU A 92 -0.37 -7.28 -7.71
N LEU A 93 -0.93 -8.30 -7.04
CA LEU A 93 -0.22 -9.55 -6.73
C LEU A 93 0.15 -10.29 -8.02
N GLU A 94 -0.82 -10.54 -8.91
CA GLU A 94 -0.61 -11.23 -10.20
C GLU A 94 0.48 -10.52 -11.04
N GLU A 95 0.63 -9.21 -10.89
CA GLU A 95 1.71 -8.45 -11.51
C GLU A 95 3.03 -8.59 -10.76
N THR A 96 3.02 -8.45 -9.42
CA THR A 96 4.21 -8.59 -8.57
C THR A 96 4.90 -9.93 -8.80
N LEU A 97 4.12 -11.01 -8.93
CA LEU A 97 4.66 -12.36 -9.16
C LEU A 97 5.39 -12.53 -10.51
N LYS A 98 5.36 -11.52 -11.39
CA LYS A 98 6.17 -11.47 -12.61
C LYS A 98 7.58 -10.92 -12.40
N TYR A 99 7.79 -10.23 -11.29
CA TYR A 99 9.05 -9.57 -10.95
C TYR A 99 9.80 -10.35 -9.86
N GLU A 100 9.08 -10.90 -8.89
CA GLU A 100 9.65 -11.67 -7.80
C GLU A 100 8.69 -12.78 -7.34
N LYS A 101 9.18 -13.68 -6.49
CA LYS A 101 8.37 -14.74 -5.88
C LYS A 101 8.65 -14.75 -4.36
N PRO A 102 7.78 -14.17 -3.53
CA PRO A 102 7.95 -14.20 -2.08
C PRO A 102 7.66 -15.59 -1.52
N GLU A 103 8.11 -15.83 -0.29
CA GLU A 103 7.73 -17.01 0.49
C GLU A 103 6.33 -16.85 1.09
N VAL A 104 6.00 -15.62 1.52
CA VAL A 104 4.71 -15.29 2.14
C VAL A 104 4.08 -14.06 1.48
N VAL A 105 2.78 -14.14 1.20
CA VAL A 105 1.95 -12.98 0.88
C VAL A 105 1.02 -12.70 2.05
N ILE A 106 0.97 -11.45 2.47
CA ILE A 106 0.05 -10.98 3.52
C ILE A 106 -1.04 -10.13 2.87
N PHE A 107 -2.31 -10.43 3.16
CA PHE A 107 -3.45 -9.67 2.65
C PHE A 107 -4.34 -9.14 3.78
N SER A 108 -4.63 -7.83 3.77
CA SER A 108 -5.62 -7.25 4.70
C SER A 108 -7.06 -7.55 4.25
N VAL A 109 -7.82 -8.23 5.11
CA VAL A 109 -9.21 -8.64 4.83
C VAL A 109 -10.20 -7.50 4.92
N LEU A 110 -9.81 -6.29 5.34
CA LEU A 110 -10.75 -5.15 5.40
C LEU A 110 -11.38 -4.85 4.04
N ALA A 111 -10.64 -5.08 2.95
CA ALA A 111 -11.11 -4.89 1.59
C ALA A 111 -12.35 -5.75 1.24
N MET A 112 -12.62 -6.83 1.99
CA MET A 112 -13.78 -7.71 1.79
C MET A 112 -15.12 -6.98 1.94
N LYS A 113 -15.16 -5.86 2.69
CA LYS A 113 -16.38 -5.05 2.84
C LYS A 113 -16.86 -4.41 1.53
N TYR A 114 -16.03 -4.38 0.49
CA TYR A 114 -16.37 -3.82 -0.82
C TYR A 114 -16.66 -4.93 -1.83
N ASP A 115 -17.86 -4.90 -2.40
CA ASP A 115 -18.25 -5.84 -3.45
C ASP A 115 -18.30 -5.21 -4.86
N GLN A 116 -18.26 -3.87 -4.94
CA GLN A 116 -18.41 -3.10 -6.18
C GLN A 116 -17.40 -1.94 -6.24
N PRO A 117 -17.04 -1.43 -7.43
CA PRO A 117 -16.34 -0.15 -7.59
C PRO A 117 -16.87 0.95 -6.69
N GLN A 118 -15.96 1.71 -6.07
CA GLN A 118 -16.31 2.71 -5.05
C GLN A 118 -16.12 4.15 -5.53
N ASN A 119 -14.93 4.49 -6.02
CA ASN A 119 -14.56 5.87 -6.27
C ASN A 119 -13.39 5.99 -7.27
N GLU A 120 -13.55 6.84 -8.28
CA GLU A 120 -12.54 7.07 -9.31
C GLU A 120 -11.19 7.56 -8.72
N ALA A 121 -11.20 8.45 -7.73
CA ALA A 121 -9.96 9.02 -7.20
C ALA A 121 -9.10 7.94 -6.53
N TYR A 122 -9.70 7.07 -5.72
CA TYR A 122 -9.00 5.94 -5.10
C TYR A 122 -8.62 4.86 -6.11
N ASN A 123 -9.46 4.60 -7.12
CA ASN A 123 -9.09 3.74 -8.25
C ASN A 123 -7.79 4.25 -8.92
N ARG A 124 -7.70 5.55 -9.20
CA ARG A 124 -6.52 6.16 -9.85
C ARG A 124 -5.28 6.13 -9.00
N MET A 125 -5.38 6.34 -7.68
CA MET A 125 -4.23 6.20 -6.77
C MET A 125 -3.57 4.83 -6.86
N THR A 126 -4.38 3.78 -7.07
CA THR A 126 -3.87 2.42 -7.26
C THR A 126 -3.40 2.18 -8.69
N LEU A 127 -4.23 2.52 -9.67
CA LEU A 127 -4.06 2.07 -11.06
C LEU A 127 -3.09 2.93 -11.87
N ASP A 128 -3.01 4.24 -11.62
CA ASP A 128 -2.16 5.13 -12.41
C ASP A 128 -0.67 4.84 -12.16
N GLY A 129 -0.32 4.47 -10.92
CA GLY A 129 1.04 4.08 -10.53
C GLY A 129 1.52 2.77 -11.15
N MET A 130 0.62 1.87 -11.56
CA MET A 130 0.99 0.59 -12.16
C MET A 130 1.71 0.76 -13.51
N ARG A 131 2.71 -0.08 -13.79
CA ARG A 131 3.32 -0.17 -15.12
C ARG A 131 2.29 -0.69 -16.14
N PRO A 132 2.39 -0.32 -17.43
CA PRO A 132 1.53 -0.89 -18.47
C PRO A 132 1.68 -2.42 -18.55
N SER A 133 0.65 -3.15 -18.13
CA SER A 133 0.63 -4.61 -18.06
C SER A 133 -0.78 -5.14 -18.31
N VAL A 134 -0.92 -6.41 -18.70
CA VAL A 134 -2.23 -7.07 -18.84
C VAL A 134 -3.01 -7.00 -17.53
N GLN A 135 -2.31 -7.12 -16.39
CA GLN A 135 -2.83 -7.01 -15.04
C GLN A 135 -3.45 -5.63 -14.80
N LYS A 136 -2.71 -4.55 -15.13
CA LYS A 136 -3.24 -3.18 -15.06
C LYS A 136 -4.53 -3.04 -15.87
N PHE A 137 -4.58 -3.54 -17.10
CA PHE A 137 -5.80 -3.46 -17.93
C PHE A 137 -6.98 -4.22 -17.34
N LYS A 138 -6.77 -5.43 -16.81
CA LYS A 138 -7.82 -6.20 -16.15
C LYS A 138 -8.30 -5.50 -14.86
N SER A 139 -7.37 -4.94 -14.09
CA SER A 139 -7.65 -4.20 -12.86
C SER A 139 -8.46 -2.93 -13.11
N ILE A 140 -8.11 -2.16 -14.14
CA ILE A 140 -8.89 -1.00 -14.60
C ILE A 140 -10.32 -1.46 -14.92
N ARG A 141 -10.48 -2.50 -15.75
CA ARG A 141 -11.81 -3.00 -16.15
C ARG A 141 -12.66 -3.46 -14.97
N ALA A 142 -12.04 -4.04 -13.94
CA ALA A 142 -12.74 -4.48 -12.73
C ALA A 142 -13.08 -3.32 -11.78
N SER A 143 -12.32 -2.22 -11.82
CA SER A 143 -12.42 -1.12 -10.86
C SER A 143 -13.27 0.05 -11.33
N MET A 144 -13.40 0.27 -12.63
CA MET A 144 -14.05 1.47 -13.16
C MET A 144 -15.52 1.57 -12.78
N LEU A 145 -15.94 2.77 -12.37
CA LEU A 145 -17.35 3.16 -12.33
C LEU A 145 -17.90 3.39 -13.75
N PRO A 146 -19.24 3.34 -13.96
CA PRO A 146 -19.87 3.51 -15.27
C PRO A 146 -19.53 4.84 -15.99
N GLU A 147 -19.25 5.89 -15.24
CA GLU A 147 -18.88 7.23 -15.73
C GLU A 147 -17.40 7.37 -16.10
N GLU A 148 -16.57 6.38 -15.77
CA GLU A 148 -15.14 6.42 -16.07
C GLU A 148 -14.86 5.88 -17.48
N ASP A 149 -13.81 6.39 -18.11
CA ASP A 149 -13.36 5.94 -19.43
C ASP A 149 -12.02 5.21 -19.37
N MET A 150 -11.94 3.99 -19.89
CA MET A 150 -10.72 3.17 -19.86
C MET A 150 -9.55 3.88 -20.55
N ILE A 151 -9.83 4.62 -21.63
CA ILE A 151 -8.79 5.34 -22.37
C ILE A 151 -8.11 6.42 -21.52
N SER A 152 -8.81 6.97 -20.52
CA SER A 152 -8.25 7.95 -19.59
C SER A 152 -7.28 7.34 -18.56
N TYR A 153 -7.30 6.03 -18.35
CA TYR A 153 -6.30 5.31 -17.56
C TYR A 153 -5.07 4.92 -18.39
N VAL A 154 -5.25 4.73 -19.69
CA VAL A 154 -4.14 4.46 -20.63
C VAL A 154 -3.38 5.74 -20.96
N PHE A 155 -4.12 6.84 -21.13
CA PHE A 155 -3.60 8.17 -21.36
C PHE A 155 -4.09 9.13 -20.26
N PRO A 156 -3.50 9.10 -19.05
CA PRO A 156 -3.84 9.98 -17.93
C PRO A 156 -3.95 11.46 -18.27
N ILE A 157 -3.24 11.95 -19.30
CA ILE A 157 -3.40 13.32 -19.79
C ILE A 157 -4.86 13.67 -20.12
N LEU A 158 -5.67 12.72 -20.59
CA LEU A 158 -7.10 12.94 -20.86
C LEU A 158 -7.88 13.26 -19.59
N ARG A 159 -7.52 12.66 -18.45
CA ARG A 159 -8.14 12.95 -17.16
C ARG A 159 -7.62 14.24 -16.52
N TYR A 160 -6.33 14.50 -16.66
CA TYR A 160 -5.63 15.56 -15.92
C TYR A 160 -5.32 16.81 -16.75
N HIS A 161 -5.79 16.90 -17.99
CA HIS A 161 -5.53 18.06 -18.86
C HIS A 161 -5.94 19.39 -18.22
N SER A 162 -6.97 19.42 -17.37
CA SER A 162 -7.44 20.63 -16.68
C SER A 162 -6.46 21.17 -15.64
N ARG A 163 -5.52 20.35 -15.12
CA ARG A 163 -4.54 20.76 -14.10
C ARG A 163 -3.49 21.74 -14.60
N TRP A 164 -3.43 22.02 -15.91
CA TRP A 164 -2.43 22.93 -16.49
C TRP A 164 -2.40 24.31 -15.82
N SER A 165 -3.56 24.79 -15.34
CA SER A 165 -3.69 26.08 -14.64
C SER A 165 -3.31 26.03 -13.16
N GLU A 166 -3.07 24.85 -12.61
CA GLU A 166 -2.76 24.61 -11.19
C GLU A 166 -1.28 24.24 -10.96
N LEU A 167 -0.49 24.10 -12.03
CA LEU A 167 0.90 23.65 -11.94
C LEU A 167 1.79 24.63 -11.17
N SER A 168 2.54 24.12 -10.20
CA SER A 168 3.56 24.86 -9.46
C SER A 168 4.97 24.50 -9.97
N ARG A 169 6.00 25.18 -9.45
CA ARG A 169 7.41 24.80 -9.71
C ARG A 169 7.74 23.40 -9.19
N GLU A 170 7.08 22.96 -8.12
CA GLU A 170 7.27 21.61 -7.58
C GLU A 170 6.81 20.54 -8.56
N ASP A 171 5.71 20.75 -9.30
CA ASP A 171 5.24 19.77 -10.29
C ASP A 171 6.30 19.47 -11.38
N PHE A 172 7.08 20.48 -11.77
CA PHE A 172 8.17 20.32 -12.74
C PHE A 172 9.40 19.66 -12.12
N ALA A 173 9.75 20.02 -10.88
CA ALA A 173 10.87 19.41 -10.16
C ALA A 173 10.62 17.91 -9.91
N GLU A 174 9.44 17.56 -9.42
CA GLU A 174 9.00 16.19 -9.14
C GLU A 174 8.78 15.36 -10.41
N ALA A 175 8.45 16.01 -11.53
CA ALA A 175 8.48 15.35 -12.83
C ALA A 175 9.91 14.92 -13.21
N LEU A 176 10.95 15.65 -12.81
CA LEU A 176 12.34 15.29 -13.13
C LEU A 176 12.91 14.26 -12.16
N LYS A 177 12.74 14.51 -10.86
CA LYS A 177 13.23 13.63 -9.79
C LYS A 177 12.22 13.65 -8.64
N ARG A 178 11.67 12.47 -8.32
CA ARG A 178 10.80 12.30 -7.16
C ARG A 178 11.63 12.05 -5.91
N GLU A 179 11.19 12.63 -4.80
CA GLU A 179 11.75 12.34 -3.48
C GLU A 179 11.15 11.05 -2.92
N ARG A 180 11.98 10.23 -2.27
CA ARG A 180 11.52 9.04 -1.53
C ARG A 180 10.75 9.50 -0.29
N ARG A 181 9.54 8.97 -0.11
CA ARG A 181 8.65 9.36 1.00
C ARG A 181 8.22 8.19 1.89
N PHE A 182 8.35 6.96 1.40
CA PHE A 182 7.91 5.77 2.10
C PHE A 182 9.10 4.85 2.44
N HIS A 183 8.85 3.96 3.40
CA HIS A 183 9.83 3.01 3.89
C HIS A 183 9.42 1.60 3.45
N ASN A 184 9.74 1.26 2.19
CA ASN A 184 9.35 -0.01 1.57
C ASN A 184 7.81 -0.17 1.54
N GLY A 185 7.14 0.93 1.16
CA GLY A 185 5.70 1.04 1.14
C GLY A 185 5.06 1.44 2.47
N TYR A 186 5.80 1.54 3.59
CA TYR A 186 5.27 2.05 4.85
C TYR A 186 5.24 3.59 4.89
N TYR A 187 4.09 4.16 5.27
CA TYR A 187 3.92 5.59 5.51
C TYR A 187 4.07 5.91 7.00
N MET A 188 5.14 6.63 7.33
CA MET A 188 5.48 6.95 8.71
C MET A 188 4.74 8.20 9.21
N ARG A 189 4.09 8.06 10.36
CA ARG A 189 3.53 9.15 11.15
C ARG A 189 3.96 9.04 12.60
N ALA A 190 4.57 10.08 13.16
CA ALA A 190 5.03 10.10 14.55
C ALA A 190 4.10 10.90 15.49
N ASP A 191 3.09 11.57 14.94
CA ASP A 191 2.13 12.33 15.73
C ASP A 191 1.18 11.42 16.51
N ILE A 192 0.50 12.02 17.50
CA ILE A 192 -0.38 11.30 18.40
C ILE A 192 -1.74 11.99 18.38
N LYS A 193 -2.78 11.20 18.13
CA LYS A 193 -4.18 11.57 18.37
C LYS A 193 -4.85 10.39 19.08
N PRO A 194 -4.99 10.45 20.42
CA PRO A 194 -5.53 9.37 21.22
C PRO A 194 -6.95 8.98 20.81
N VAL A 195 -7.33 7.74 21.08
CA VAL A 195 -8.73 7.31 21.05
C VAL A 195 -9.46 7.90 22.25
N GLU A 196 -10.41 8.81 22.00
CA GLU A 196 -11.29 9.35 23.04
C GLU A 196 -12.64 8.62 23.10
N THR A 197 -13.16 8.26 21.94
CA THR A 197 -14.44 7.54 21.79
C THR A 197 -14.33 6.53 20.67
N ILE A 198 -14.79 5.30 20.92
CA ILE A 198 -14.90 4.27 19.89
C ILE A 198 -16.31 4.35 19.32
N PRO A 199 -16.49 4.68 18.03
CA PRO A 199 -17.82 4.71 17.44
C PRO A 199 -18.40 3.30 17.37
N GLU A 200 -19.64 3.14 17.82
CA GLU A 200 -20.37 1.88 17.64
C GLU A 200 -20.56 1.58 16.14
N GLY A 201 -20.39 0.31 15.78
CA GLY A 201 -20.71 -0.18 14.44
C GLY A 201 -22.16 0.11 14.08
N ARG A 202 -22.40 0.57 12.86
CA ARG A 202 -23.77 0.79 12.37
C ARG A 202 -24.42 -0.56 12.07
N VAL A 203 -25.69 -0.73 12.41
CA VAL A 203 -26.43 -1.94 12.02
C VAL A 203 -26.46 -2.03 10.50
N LEU A 204 -26.02 -3.17 9.96
CA LEU A 204 -26.01 -3.43 8.53
C LEU A 204 -27.26 -4.21 8.12
N PRO A 205 -27.80 -3.96 6.90
CA PRO A 205 -28.90 -4.75 6.36
C PRO A 205 -28.48 -6.18 6.01
N ASN A 206 -27.19 -6.37 5.71
CA ASN A 206 -26.58 -7.65 5.44
C ASN A 206 -25.14 -7.65 5.98
N TYR A 207 -24.75 -8.71 6.66
CA TYR A 207 -23.40 -8.91 7.17
C TYR A 207 -22.57 -9.85 6.29
N ASP A 208 -23.15 -10.50 5.29
CA ASP A 208 -22.40 -11.36 4.39
C ASP A 208 -21.51 -10.53 3.47
N PHE A 209 -20.26 -10.96 3.30
CA PHE A 209 -19.42 -10.42 2.24
C PHE A 209 -19.98 -10.81 0.86
N GLY A 210 -19.77 -9.93 -0.12
CA GLY A 210 -20.33 -10.13 -1.44
C GLY A 210 -19.61 -11.20 -2.28
N GLU A 211 -20.33 -11.76 -3.26
CA GLU A 211 -19.83 -12.82 -4.13
C GLU A 211 -18.61 -12.38 -4.96
N ASN A 212 -18.56 -11.11 -5.38
CA ASN A 212 -17.44 -10.61 -6.16
C ASN A 212 -16.20 -10.44 -5.27
N ALA A 213 -16.37 -10.04 -4.01
CA ALA A 213 -15.27 -10.03 -3.05
C ALA A 213 -14.69 -11.44 -2.85
N TYR A 214 -15.52 -12.44 -2.53
CA TYR A 214 -15.08 -13.83 -2.37
C TYR A 214 -14.43 -14.39 -3.64
N LYS A 215 -14.98 -14.09 -4.81
CA LYS A 215 -14.38 -14.52 -6.09
C LYS A 215 -12.92 -14.08 -6.21
N TYR A 216 -12.59 -12.84 -5.86
CA TYR A 216 -11.20 -12.36 -5.96
C TYR A 216 -10.31 -12.86 -4.82
N LEU A 217 -10.87 -13.13 -3.64
CA LEU A 217 -10.16 -13.84 -2.59
C LEU A 217 -9.80 -15.26 -3.03
N ASP A 218 -10.76 -16.02 -3.57
CA ASP A 218 -10.55 -17.36 -4.12
C ASP A 218 -9.46 -17.34 -5.22
N MET A 219 -9.53 -16.37 -6.13
CA MET A 219 -8.49 -16.20 -7.15
C MET A 219 -7.11 -15.92 -6.53
N MET A 220 -7.02 -15.12 -5.46
CA MET A 220 -5.77 -14.85 -4.75
C MET A 220 -5.23 -16.10 -4.05
N VAL A 221 -6.10 -16.90 -3.42
CA VAL A 221 -5.75 -18.18 -2.81
C VAL A 221 -5.16 -19.12 -3.84
N GLU A 222 -5.85 -19.31 -4.97
CA GLU A 222 -5.38 -20.21 -6.02
C GLU A 222 -4.08 -19.70 -6.65
N LEU A 223 -3.95 -18.39 -6.87
CA LEU A 223 -2.71 -17.79 -7.37
C LEU A 223 -1.52 -18.08 -6.43
N CYS A 224 -1.69 -17.97 -5.12
CA CYS A 224 -0.63 -18.27 -4.15
C CYS A 224 -0.28 -19.77 -4.16
N LYS A 225 -1.29 -20.65 -4.16
CA LYS A 225 -1.09 -22.11 -4.24
C LYS A 225 -0.37 -22.55 -5.51
N GLU A 226 -0.80 -22.05 -6.67
CA GLU A 226 -0.19 -22.38 -7.97
C GLU A 226 1.28 -21.96 -8.04
N ASN A 227 1.65 -20.93 -7.28
CA ASN A 227 3.01 -20.44 -7.20
C ASN A 227 3.77 -20.96 -5.99
N ASP A 228 3.23 -21.86 -5.16
CA ASP A 228 3.90 -22.35 -3.94
C ASP A 228 4.33 -21.19 -3.03
N ILE A 229 3.34 -20.35 -2.68
CA ILE A 229 3.46 -19.17 -1.81
C ILE A 229 2.46 -19.34 -0.67
N GLU A 230 2.90 -19.10 0.56
CA GLU A 230 2.04 -19.10 1.74
C GLU A 230 1.21 -17.82 1.77
N LEU A 231 -0.11 -17.95 1.90
CA LEU A 231 -1.01 -16.80 2.09
C LEU A 231 -1.34 -16.64 3.58
N LEU A 232 -1.16 -15.43 4.10
CA LEU A 232 -1.58 -15.01 5.43
C LEU A 232 -2.64 -13.92 5.30
N LEU A 233 -3.83 -14.17 5.83
CA LEU A 233 -4.88 -13.16 5.96
C LEU A 233 -4.67 -12.41 7.27
N ILE A 234 -4.84 -11.09 7.25
CA ILE A 234 -4.81 -10.28 8.47
C ILE A 234 -5.96 -9.29 8.51
N LYS A 235 -6.39 -8.94 9.71
CA LYS A 235 -7.14 -7.72 9.98
C LYS A 235 -6.27 -6.83 10.85
N ALA A 236 -5.94 -5.62 10.39
CA ALA A 236 -5.12 -4.69 11.19
C ALA A 236 -5.90 -4.17 12.42
N PRO A 237 -5.23 -3.65 13.46
CA PRO A 237 -5.86 -3.21 14.70
C PRO A 237 -6.55 -1.84 14.57
N SER A 238 -7.22 -1.58 13.45
CA SER A 238 -8.00 -0.37 13.22
C SER A 238 -9.38 -0.48 13.87
N LEU A 239 -9.69 0.45 14.78
CA LEU A 239 -10.97 0.51 15.52
C LEU A 239 -12.11 1.04 14.65
N TYR A 240 -11.77 1.78 13.59
CA TYR A 240 -12.67 2.22 12.55
C TYR A 240 -12.00 1.98 11.19
N PRO A 241 -12.71 1.56 10.13
CA PRO A 241 -14.11 1.12 10.11
C PRO A 241 -14.36 -0.05 11.07
N PHE A 242 -15.55 -0.09 11.67
CA PHE A 242 -15.92 -1.14 12.62
C PHE A 242 -15.88 -2.52 11.95
N TRP A 243 -15.23 -3.48 12.60
CA TRP A 243 -15.16 -4.88 12.17
C TRP A 243 -16.19 -5.69 12.96
N TYR A 244 -17.15 -6.30 12.26
CA TYR A 244 -18.29 -6.97 12.89
C TYR A 244 -17.96 -8.42 13.23
N ASP A 245 -18.52 -8.95 14.31
CA ASP A 245 -18.36 -10.36 14.70
C ASP A 245 -18.75 -11.32 13.56
N GLN A 246 -19.78 -11.00 12.78
CA GLN A 246 -20.20 -11.80 11.63
C GLN A 246 -19.16 -11.78 10.49
N TRP A 247 -18.41 -10.69 10.35
CA TRP A 247 -17.30 -10.60 9.38
C TRP A 247 -16.11 -11.42 9.87
N GLU A 248 -15.84 -11.37 11.17
CA GLU A 248 -14.82 -12.18 11.82
C GLU A 248 -15.10 -13.68 11.65
N GLU A 249 -16.30 -14.14 12.01
CA GLU A 249 -16.73 -15.53 11.85
C GLU A 249 -16.58 -16.01 10.40
N GLN A 250 -16.98 -15.20 9.43
CA GLN A 250 -16.82 -15.52 8.01
C GLN A 250 -15.36 -15.68 7.59
N MET A 251 -14.44 -14.82 8.06
CA MET A 251 -13.02 -14.92 7.72
C MET A 251 -12.34 -16.09 8.43
N VAL A 252 -12.70 -16.38 9.69
CA VAL A 252 -12.26 -17.59 10.41
C VAL A 252 -12.70 -18.85 9.67
N ASP A 253 -13.99 -18.94 9.29
CA ASP A 253 -14.53 -20.10 8.56
C ASP A 253 -13.93 -20.23 7.16
N TYR A 254 -13.69 -19.12 6.46
CA TYR A 254 -13.03 -19.12 5.16
C TYR A 254 -11.58 -19.62 5.29
N ALA A 255 -10.80 -19.06 6.21
CA ALA A 255 -9.41 -19.45 6.43
C ALA A 255 -9.28 -20.94 6.78
N ASN A 256 -10.13 -21.45 7.68
CA ASN A 256 -10.16 -22.86 8.06
C ASN A 256 -10.50 -23.79 6.88
N ARG A 257 -11.47 -23.43 6.04
CA ARG A 257 -11.87 -24.23 4.86
C ARG A 257 -10.77 -24.33 3.81
N HIS A 258 -9.92 -23.31 3.70
CA HIS A 258 -8.87 -23.23 2.69
C HIS A 258 -7.47 -23.58 3.24
N ASP A 259 -7.36 -23.94 4.52
CA ASP A 259 -6.10 -24.18 5.26
C ASP A 259 -5.14 -22.97 5.21
N ILE A 260 -5.71 -21.77 5.36
CA ILE A 260 -4.99 -20.49 5.34
C ILE A 260 -4.88 -19.97 6.77
N LYS A 261 -3.79 -19.28 7.09
CA LYS A 261 -3.66 -18.60 8.38
C LYS A 261 -4.38 -17.25 8.34
N TYR A 262 -5.08 -16.95 9.42
CA TYR A 262 -5.77 -15.69 9.62
C TYR A 262 -5.41 -15.14 11.01
N ILE A 263 -5.06 -13.85 11.07
CA ILE A 263 -4.78 -13.14 12.32
C ILE A 263 -5.63 -11.89 12.37
N ASN A 264 -6.48 -11.78 13.38
CA ASN A 264 -7.14 -10.53 13.70
C ASN A 264 -6.37 -9.80 14.80
N PHE A 265 -5.65 -8.73 14.43
CA PHE A 265 -4.86 -7.96 15.39
C PHE A 265 -5.71 -7.12 16.35
N LEU A 266 -7.01 -6.93 16.09
CA LEU A 266 -7.92 -6.35 17.08
C LEU A 266 -8.09 -7.24 18.31
N GLU A 267 -7.91 -8.55 18.17
CA GLU A 267 -7.98 -9.50 19.29
C GLU A 267 -6.64 -9.65 20.03
N LEU A 268 -5.57 -9.01 19.53
CA LEU A 268 -4.20 -9.18 20.03
C LEU A 268 -3.58 -7.88 20.56
N ILE A 269 -4.41 -6.92 20.98
CA ILE A 269 -3.96 -5.60 21.43
C ILE A 269 -3.06 -5.70 22.68
N GLU A 270 -3.41 -6.59 23.62
CA GLU A 270 -2.62 -6.80 24.84
C GLU A 270 -1.27 -7.47 24.51
N GLU A 271 -1.27 -8.49 23.66
CA GLU A 271 -0.10 -9.25 23.26
C GLU A 271 0.88 -8.43 22.42
N THR A 272 0.35 -7.56 21.55
CA THR A 272 1.16 -6.60 20.79
C THR A 272 1.63 -5.43 21.64
N GLY A 273 1.01 -5.18 22.80
CA GLY A 273 1.31 -4.06 23.67
C GLY A 273 0.93 -2.69 23.08
N ILE A 274 -0.01 -2.66 22.12
CA ILE A 274 -0.51 -1.44 21.51
C ILE A 274 -1.35 -0.67 22.53
N ASP A 275 -1.02 0.61 22.72
CA ASP A 275 -1.77 1.53 23.57
C ASP A 275 -2.34 2.66 22.71
N PHE A 276 -3.64 2.57 22.41
CA PHE A 276 -4.36 3.57 21.60
C PHE A 276 -4.43 4.98 22.22
N SER A 277 -3.93 5.18 23.45
CA SER A 277 -3.75 6.53 23.99
C SER A 277 -2.49 7.23 23.43
N VAL A 278 -1.51 6.47 22.92
CA VAL A 278 -0.22 7.01 22.46
C VAL A 278 0.26 6.45 21.12
N ASP A 279 -0.29 5.33 20.65
CA ASP A 279 0.20 4.58 19.48
C ASP A 279 -0.63 4.79 18.21
N THR A 280 -1.45 5.83 18.15
CA THR A 280 -2.25 6.21 16.97
C THR A 280 -2.15 7.70 16.70
N TYR A 281 -2.20 8.07 15.42
CA TYR A 281 -2.14 9.48 15.00
C TYR A 281 -3.49 10.03 14.53
N ASP A 282 -4.55 9.22 14.50
CA ASP A 282 -5.85 9.62 13.96
C ASP A 282 -7.07 9.07 14.73
N ALA A 283 -6.92 8.84 16.04
CA ALA A 283 -7.95 8.34 16.94
C ALA A 283 -8.37 6.90 16.63
N GLY A 284 -7.38 6.03 16.39
CA GLY A 284 -7.54 4.58 16.35
C GLY A 284 -7.86 4.00 14.97
N LEU A 285 -7.81 4.80 13.91
CA LEU A 285 -7.96 4.30 12.54
C LEU A 285 -6.62 3.72 12.04
N HIS A 286 -5.52 4.41 12.32
CA HIS A 286 -4.15 4.00 12.00
C HIS A 286 -3.21 4.15 13.19
N LEU A 287 -2.20 3.29 13.24
CA LEU A 287 -1.11 3.35 14.19
C LEU A 287 -0.12 4.45 13.79
N ASN A 288 0.51 5.05 14.79
CA ASN A 288 1.72 5.84 14.55
C ASN A 288 2.95 4.92 14.54
N VAL A 289 4.13 5.51 14.36
CA VAL A 289 5.40 4.80 14.22
C VAL A 289 5.67 3.84 15.38
N THR A 290 5.33 4.21 16.61
CA THR A 290 5.52 3.36 17.79
C THR A 290 4.58 2.16 17.77
N GLY A 291 3.30 2.37 17.44
CA GLY A 291 2.32 1.29 17.29
C GLY A 291 2.69 0.34 16.15
N ALA A 292 3.11 0.89 15.01
CA ALA A 292 3.50 0.10 13.85
C ALA A 292 4.73 -0.77 14.12
N GLU A 293 5.72 -0.26 14.85
CA GLU A 293 6.88 -1.03 15.32
C GLU A 293 6.45 -2.20 16.21
N LYS A 294 5.58 -1.96 17.21
CA LYS A 294 5.04 -3.01 18.09
C LYS A 294 4.30 -4.10 17.33
N LEU A 295 3.41 -3.71 16.41
CA LEU A 295 2.68 -4.65 15.57
C LEU A 295 3.65 -5.49 14.71
N SER A 296 4.67 -4.84 14.14
CA SER A 296 5.66 -5.49 13.28
C SER A 296 6.56 -6.45 14.04
N ILE A 297 6.88 -6.16 15.31
CA ILE A 297 7.62 -7.09 16.18
C ILE A 297 6.81 -8.39 16.33
N TYR A 298 5.54 -8.29 16.72
CA TYR A 298 4.69 -9.47 16.85
C TYR A 298 4.57 -10.23 15.53
N LEU A 299 4.30 -9.51 14.43
CA LEU A 299 4.16 -10.11 13.10
C LEU A 299 5.44 -10.82 12.66
N GLY A 300 6.61 -10.22 12.86
CA GLY A 300 7.91 -10.79 12.52
C GLY A 300 8.19 -12.08 13.30
N ASN A 301 7.89 -12.10 14.60
CA ASN A 301 7.97 -13.33 15.40
C ASN A 301 7.06 -14.43 14.83
N PHE A 302 5.80 -14.10 14.54
CA PHE A 302 4.86 -15.06 13.94
C PHE A 302 5.39 -15.60 12.61
N LEU A 303 5.89 -14.73 11.73
CA LEU A 303 6.41 -15.13 10.42
C LEU A 303 7.61 -16.06 10.54
N GLN A 304 8.55 -15.77 11.43
CA GLN A 304 9.72 -16.60 11.69
C GLN A 304 9.32 -17.96 12.29
N ASP A 305 8.46 -17.97 13.31
CA ASP A 305 8.02 -19.20 13.99
C ASP A 305 7.18 -20.09 13.07
N ARG A 306 6.29 -19.48 12.27
CA ARG A 306 5.30 -20.21 11.47
C ARG A 306 5.85 -20.68 10.12
N TYR A 307 6.60 -19.82 9.44
CA TYR A 307 7.07 -20.06 8.07
C TYR A 307 8.57 -20.31 7.98
N GLY A 308 9.33 -20.10 9.07
CA GLY A 308 10.76 -20.37 9.09
C GLY A 308 11.57 -19.40 8.25
N LEU A 309 11.09 -18.16 8.08
CA LEU A 309 11.76 -17.15 7.26
C LEU A 309 13.19 -16.91 7.74
N LYS A 310 14.09 -16.81 6.78
CA LYS A 310 15.52 -16.67 7.03
C LYS A 310 15.85 -15.27 7.56
N ASP A 311 16.75 -15.21 8.53
CA ASP A 311 17.38 -13.95 8.95
C ASP A 311 18.51 -13.58 7.98
N TRP A 312 18.29 -12.52 7.21
CA TRP A 312 19.21 -12.04 6.19
C TRP A 312 20.20 -10.98 6.69
N ARG A 313 20.19 -10.57 7.98
CA ARG A 313 21.10 -9.52 8.49
C ARG A 313 22.58 -9.88 8.48
N ASN A 314 22.92 -11.15 8.23
CA ASN A 314 24.30 -11.60 8.04
C ASN A 314 24.71 -11.67 6.55
N ASP A 315 23.76 -11.48 5.63
CA ASP A 315 24.04 -11.34 4.20
C ASP A 315 24.60 -9.95 3.93
N ARG A 316 25.81 -9.88 3.38
CA ARG A 316 26.53 -8.60 3.25
C ARG A 316 25.82 -7.64 2.29
N ASP A 317 25.39 -8.13 1.14
CA ASP A 317 24.84 -7.28 0.08
C ASP A 317 23.47 -6.74 0.50
N LEU A 318 22.62 -7.58 1.10
CA LEU A 318 21.34 -7.14 1.65
C LEU A 318 21.54 -6.19 2.84
N SER A 319 22.47 -6.49 3.75
CA SER A 319 22.68 -5.64 4.92
C SER A 319 23.15 -4.24 4.56
N GLU A 320 24.03 -4.09 3.57
CA GLU A 320 24.45 -2.75 3.09
C GLU A 320 23.26 -1.96 2.52
N ILE A 321 22.34 -2.61 1.78
CA ILE A 321 21.14 -1.97 1.22
C ILE A 321 20.14 -1.59 2.32
N TRP A 322 19.90 -2.50 3.27
CA TRP A 322 18.93 -2.27 4.34
C TRP A 322 19.44 -1.30 5.40
N GLU A 323 20.76 -1.16 5.61
CA GLU A 323 21.34 -0.10 6.44
C GLU A 323 20.91 1.28 5.93
N GLU A 324 21.00 1.55 4.62
CA GLU A 324 20.54 2.81 4.03
C GLU A 324 19.04 3.03 4.26
N LYS A 325 18.24 1.97 4.15
CA LYS A 325 16.79 2.01 4.42
C LYS A 325 16.50 2.34 5.89
N CYS A 326 17.27 1.76 6.83
CA CYS A 326 17.16 2.01 8.26
C CYS A 326 17.61 3.43 8.63
N GLU A 327 18.73 3.92 8.07
CA GLU A 327 19.18 5.30 8.26
C GLU A 327 18.13 6.31 7.78
N PHE A 328 17.51 6.06 6.62
CA PHE A 328 16.42 6.90 6.11
C PHE A 328 15.20 6.88 7.05
N TYR A 329 14.82 5.71 7.57
CA TYR A 329 13.74 5.52 8.54
C TYR A 329 13.97 6.30 9.84
N HIS A 330 15.08 6.04 10.53
CA HIS A 330 15.41 6.70 11.79
C HIS A 330 15.64 8.21 11.60
N GLY A 331 16.21 8.61 10.45
CA GLY A 331 16.33 10.00 10.06
C GLY A 331 14.98 10.70 9.93
N MET A 332 13.99 10.07 9.28
CA MET A 332 12.64 10.62 9.18
C MET A 332 11.94 10.66 10.54
N LYS A 333 11.98 9.57 11.31
CA LYS A 333 11.40 9.46 12.65
C LYS A 333 11.92 10.57 13.56
N THR A 334 13.24 10.76 13.59
CA THR A 334 13.90 11.83 14.36
C THR A 334 13.46 13.22 13.91
N ARG A 335 13.32 13.46 12.60
CA ARG A 335 12.83 14.76 12.09
C ARG A 335 11.40 15.02 12.52
N GLN A 336 10.51 14.03 12.39
CA GLN A 336 9.10 14.18 12.78
C GLN A 336 8.97 14.48 14.29
N TYR A 337 9.72 13.81 15.16
CA TYR A 337 9.71 14.14 16.60
C TYR A 337 10.22 15.56 16.88
N LYS A 338 11.28 16.01 16.19
CA LYS A 338 11.76 17.40 16.32
C LYS A 338 10.73 18.43 15.86
N GLU A 339 9.95 18.12 14.82
CA GLU A 339 8.86 18.97 14.38
C GLU A 339 7.73 19.04 15.41
N LEU A 340 7.35 17.91 16.01
CA LEU A 340 6.35 17.87 17.07
C LEU A 340 6.80 18.66 18.30
N GLU A 341 8.06 18.51 18.72
CA GLU A 341 8.62 19.28 19.85
C GLU A 341 8.62 20.79 19.57
N LYS A 342 8.97 21.18 18.34
CA LYS A 342 9.12 22.60 17.96
C LYS A 342 7.81 23.29 17.62
N TYR A 343 6.90 22.60 16.94
CA TYR A 343 5.71 23.18 16.32
C TYR A 343 4.39 22.64 16.90
N GLY A 344 4.42 21.49 17.59
CA GLY A 344 3.21 20.79 18.04
C GLY A 344 2.44 20.06 16.92
N TYR A 345 2.97 20.04 15.70
CA TYR A 345 2.43 19.31 14.55
C TYR A 345 3.55 18.95 13.56
N LEU A 346 3.27 17.99 12.68
CA LEU A 346 4.17 17.62 11.58
C LEU A 346 4.09 18.64 10.45
N LYS A 347 5.04 19.57 10.45
CA LYS A 347 5.14 20.63 9.43
C LYS A 347 5.39 20.04 8.05
N SER A 348 6.17 18.97 7.96
CA SER A 348 6.47 18.29 6.69
C SER A 348 5.25 17.64 6.04
N ILE A 349 4.16 17.42 6.79
CA ILE A 349 2.96 16.70 6.30
C ILE A 349 1.79 17.66 6.08
N LYS A 350 1.52 18.58 7.01
CA LYS A 350 0.34 19.45 6.90
C LYS A 350 0.44 20.48 5.78
N GLY A 351 1.64 20.82 5.31
CA GLY A 351 1.85 21.92 4.37
C GLY A 351 1.43 23.27 4.97
N GLU A 352 2.08 24.35 4.55
CA GLU A 352 1.60 25.72 4.75
C GLU A 352 1.18 26.30 3.41
#